data_AF-A0A6G3X0E9-F1
#
_entry.id   AF-A0A6G3X0E9-F1
#
_cell.length_a   1.000
_cell.length_b   1.000
_cell.length_c   1.000
_cell.angle_alpha   90.00
_cell.angle_beta   90.00
_cell.angle_gamma   90.00
#
_symmetry.space_group_name_H-M   'P 1'
#
loop_
_entity.id
_entity.type
_entity.pdbx_description
1 polymer ?
#
loop_
_entity_poly.entity_id
_entity_poly.type
_entity_poly.pdbx_seq_one_letter_code
_entity_poly.pdbx_strand_id
1 'polypeptide(L)'
;PAALFQTYEPDADPVGACYDVQPGDFGVHLLIAPAEGEGAVKGYTDALLTAFIAHVFSDPAHLRVVVEPDARNEKAIARMVRIGFELGPEIRKPEKTARLAFLTRAALGLA
;
A
#
# COMPACT_ATOMS: atom_id res chain seq x y z
N PRO A 1 -6.62 -3.23 19.22
CA PRO A 1 -5.45 -3.17 18.30
C PRO A 1 -5.58 -1.89 17.45
N ALA A 2 -4.46 -1.22 17.11
CA ALA A 2 -4.47 0.02 16.33
C ALA A 2 -4.66 -0.22 14.82
N ALA A 3 -3.93 -1.19 14.29
CA ALA A 3 -3.99 -1.61 12.89
C ALA A 3 -3.46 -3.04 12.74
N LEU A 4 -3.82 -3.68 11.63
CA LEU A 4 -3.14 -4.86 11.08
C LEU A 4 -2.36 -4.40 9.85
N PHE A 5 -1.06 -4.61 9.86
CA PHE A 5 -0.16 -4.38 8.73
C PHE A 5 0.40 -5.72 8.29
N GLN A 6 0.06 -6.12 7.07
CA GLN A 6 0.50 -7.38 6.46
C GLN A 6 1.41 -7.04 5.29
N THR A 7 2.54 -7.73 5.21
CA THR A 7 3.49 -7.65 4.09
C THR A 7 3.47 -8.96 3.31
N TYR A 8 3.79 -8.90 2.02
CA TYR A 8 3.88 -10.09 1.18
C TYR A 8 4.85 -9.87 0.02
N GLU A 9 5.42 -10.95 -0.49
CA GLU A 9 6.17 -10.96 -1.76
C GLU A 9 5.16 -11.09 -2.91
N PRO A 10 5.06 -10.12 -3.84
CA PRO A 10 4.02 -10.16 -4.86
C PRO A 10 4.11 -11.35 -5.81
N ASP A 11 5.30 -11.91 -6.04
CA ASP A 11 5.49 -13.11 -6.87
C ASP A 11 4.95 -14.41 -6.21
N ALA A 12 4.80 -14.40 -4.88
CA ALA A 12 4.22 -15.48 -4.09
C ALA A 12 2.73 -15.26 -3.75
N ASP A 13 2.10 -14.18 -4.24
CA ASP A 13 0.70 -13.83 -4.01
C ASP A 13 -0.10 -13.85 -5.33
N PRO A 14 -1.41 -14.17 -5.33
CA PRO A 14 -2.24 -14.11 -6.54
C PRO A 14 -2.18 -12.78 -7.32
N VAL A 15 -1.84 -11.66 -6.65
CA VAL A 15 -1.62 -10.37 -7.34
C VAL A 15 -0.48 -10.44 -8.35
N GLY A 16 0.55 -11.26 -8.14
CA GLY A 16 1.68 -11.39 -9.05
C GLY A 16 1.32 -12.00 -10.41
N ALA A 17 0.19 -12.72 -10.50
CA ALA A 17 -0.33 -13.18 -11.78
C ALA A 17 -1.06 -12.07 -12.58
N CYS A 18 -1.25 -10.88 -11.98
CA CYS A 18 -2.05 -9.81 -12.56
C CYS A 18 -1.21 -8.68 -13.18
N TYR A 19 0.10 -8.66 -12.95
CA TYR A 19 1.03 -7.67 -13.51
C TYR A 19 2.46 -8.23 -13.58
N ASP A 20 3.35 -7.52 -14.28
CA ASP A 20 4.77 -7.88 -14.34
C ASP A 20 5.49 -7.48 -13.05
N VAL A 21 5.61 -8.43 -12.12
CA VAL A 21 6.31 -8.25 -10.84
C VAL A 21 7.78 -7.94 -11.11
N GLN A 22 8.28 -6.85 -10.52
CA GLN A 22 9.67 -6.45 -10.66
C GLN A 22 10.51 -6.91 -9.46
N PRO A 23 11.81 -7.20 -9.64
CA PRO A 23 12.71 -7.44 -8.52
C PRO A 23 12.66 -6.28 -7.51
N GLY A 24 12.48 -6.60 -6.23
CA GLY A 24 12.35 -5.62 -5.15
C GLY A 24 10.95 -5.01 -5.00
N ASP A 25 9.94 -5.53 -5.70
CA ASP A 25 8.54 -5.27 -5.39
C ASP A 25 8.19 -5.88 -4.03
N PHE A 26 7.54 -5.09 -3.17
CA PHE A 26 7.12 -5.53 -1.85
C PHE A 26 5.69 -5.10 -1.55
N GLY A 27 4.81 -6.07 -1.31
CA GLY A 27 3.39 -5.87 -1.15
C GLY A 27 2.98 -5.52 0.26
N VAL A 28 1.97 -4.66 0.42
CA VAL A 28 1.41 -4.32 1.74
C VAL A 28 -0.12 -4.25 1.76
N HIS A 29 -0.72 -4.77 2.83
CA HIS A 29 -2.12 -4.53 3.18
C HIS A 29 -2.22 -3.86 4.56
N LEU A 30 -3.14 -2.90 4.66
CA LEU A 30 -3.37 -2.16 5.89
C LEU A 30 -4.86 -2.15 6.23
N LEU A 31 -5.19 -2.65 7.43
CA LEU A 31 -6.49 -2.50 8.05
C LEU A 31 -6.34 -1.67 9.32
N ILE A 32 -7.06 -0.57 9.44
CA ILE A 32 -7.00 0.33 10.60
C ILE A 32 -8.26 0.15 11.42
N ALA A 33 -8.11 0.08 12.74
CA ALA A 33 -9.27 0.00 13.63
C ALA A 33 -10.15 1.26 13.49
N PRO A 34 -11.48 1.15 13.73
CA PRO A 34 -12.37 2.29 13.73
C PRO A 34 -11.88 3.39 14.68
N ALA A 35 -11.94 4.64 14.23
CA ALA A 35 -11.70 5.80 15.09
C ALA A 35 -13.02 6.17 15.78
N GLU A 36 -13.17 5.81 17.05
CA GLU A 36 -14.39 6.04 17.83
C GLU A 36 -14.10 6.84 19.11
N GLY A 37 -15.07 7.66 19.51
CA GLY A 37 -15.07 8.38 20.78
C GLY A 37 -13.93 9.37 20.98
N GLU A 38 -13.56 9.58 22.25
CA GLU A 38 -12.52 10.52 22.68
C GLU A 38 -11.10 10.12 22.24
N GLY A 39 -10.91 8.90 21.73
CA GLY A 39 -9.63 8.39 21.24
C GLY A 39 -9.33 8.69 19.76
N ALA A 40 -10.22 9.40 19.06
CA ALA A 40 -10.03 9.71 17.65
C ALA A 40 -8.88 10.71 17.42
N VAL A 41 -7.83 10.27 16.72
CA VAL A 41 -6.67 11.11 16.39
C VAL A 41 -6.77 11.60 14.94
N LYS A 42 -6.75 12.92 14.73
CA LYS A 42 -6.74 13.51 13.39
C LYS A 42 -5.44 13.14 12.67
N GLY A 43 -5.54 12.65 11.43
CA GLY A 43 -4.38 12.28 10.62
C GLY A 43 -3.75 10.92 10.99
N TYR A 44 -4.41 10.13 11.84
CA TYR A 44 -3.86 8.86 12.31
C TYR A 44 -3.45 7.89 11.20
N THR A 45 -4.29 7.75 10.16
CA THR A 45 -3.97 6.94 8.99
C THR A 45 -2.71 7.39 8.26
N ASP A 46 -2.50 8.70 8.12
CA ASP A 46 -1.33 9.25 7.42
C ASP A 46 -0.05 9.04 8.25
N ALA A 47 -0.15 9.15 9.58
CA ALA A 47 0.95 8.84 10.49
C ALA A 47 1.33 7.36 10.43
N LEU A 48 0.34 6.45 10.42
CA LEU A 48 0.57 5.01 10.28
C LEU A 48 1.20 4.67 8.92
N LEU A 49 0.67 5.22 7.83
CA LEU A 49 1.22 4.96 6.49
C LEU A 49 2.66 5.46 6.38
N THR A 50 2.98 6.63 6.91
CA THR A 50 4.37 7.14 6.97
C THR A 50 5.29 6.15 7.70
N ALA A 51 4.87 5.68 8.87
CA ALA A 51 5.65 4.74 9.67
C ALA A 51 5.85 3.39 8.95
N PHE A 52 4.80 2.86 8.31
CA PHE A 52 4.87 1.59 7.60
C PHE A 52 5.71 1.66 6.32
N ILE A 53 5.59 2.74 5.55
CA ILE A 53 6.42 2.97 4.36
C ILE A 53 7.89 3.09 4.78
N ALA A 54 8.19 3.84 5.83
CA ALA A 54 9.55 3.93 6.38
C ALA A 54 10.07 2.57 6.87
N HIS A 55 9.22 1.75 7.48
CA HIS A 55 9.58 0.38 7.88
C HIS A 55 9.90 -0.51 6.67
N VAL A 56 9.08 -0.50 5.63
CA VAL A 56 9.32 -1.29 4.41
C VAL A 56 10.63 -0.86 3.75
N PHE A 57 10.84 0.44 3.57
CA PHE A 57 12.08 0.97 3.00
C PHE A 57 13.25 1.03 4.00
N SER A 58 13.14 0.41 5.18
CA SER A 58 14.33 0.19 6.01
C SER A 58 15.22 -0.91 5.44
N ASP A 59 14.64 -1.83 4.65
CA ASP A 59 15.38 -2.79 3.85
C ASP A 59 15.75 -2.15 2.49
N PRO A 60 17.05 -2.13 2.10
CA PRO A 60 17.47 -1.63 0.79
C PRO A 60 17.06 -2.53 -0.37
N ALA A 61 16.71 -3.80 -0.13
CA ALA A 61 16.23 -4.71 -1.18
C ALA A 61 14.81 -4.37 -1.64
N HIS A 62 14.01 -3.68 -0.82
CA HIS A 62 12.69 -3.20 -1.22
C HIS A 62 12.83 -1.90 -2.02
N LEU A 63 12.49 -1.97 -3.31
CA LEU A 63 12.64 -0.88 -4.26
C LEU A 63 11.31 -0.20 -4.57
N ARG A 64 10.20 -0.95 -4.51
CA ARG A 64 8.87 -0.48 -4.85
C ARG A 64 7.79 -1.14 -3.99
N VAL A 65 7.02 -0.33 -3.27
CA VAL A 65 5.84 -0.79 -2.53
C VAL A 65 4.68 -0.99 -3.49
N VAL A 66 3.99 -2.11 -3.38
CA VAL A 66 2.81 -2.47 -4.19
C VAL A 66 1.58 -2.54 -3.31
N VAL A 67 0.48 -1.91 -3.76
CA VAL A 67 -0.83 -2.04 -3.13
C VAL A 67 -1.91 -2.24 -4.19
N GLU A 68 -2.97 -2.96 -3.83
CA GLU A 68 -4.13 -3.19 -4.69
C GLU A 68 -5.47 -2.97 -3.95
N PRO A 69 -5.79 -1.72 -3.55
CA PRO A 69 -7.11 -1.40 -3.00
C PRO A 69 -8.24 -1.77 -3.98
N ASP A 70 -9.43 -2.04 -3.44
CA ASP A 70 -10.64 -2.15 -4.27
C ASP A 70 -10.80 -0.86 -5.10
N ALA A 71 -11.08 -1.01 -6.40
CA ALA A 71 -11.19 0.11 -7.33
C ALA A 71 -12.31 1.10 -6.94
N ARG A 72 -13.28 0.67 -6.14
CA ARG A 72 -14.37 1.49 -5.60
C ARG A 72 -13.99 2.24 -4.32
N ASN A 73 -12.83 1.94 -3.72
CA ASN A 73 -12.37 2.61 -2.50
C ASN A 73 -11.65 3.92 -2.84
N GLU A 74 -12.42 4.90 -3.32
CA GLU A 74 -11.93 6.21 -3.74
C GLU A 74 -11.13 6.93 -2.65
N LYS A 75 -11.54 6.77 -1.37
CA LYS A 75 -10.84 7.36 -0.22
C LYS A 75 -9.44 6.77 -0.04
N ALA A 76 -9.28 5.46 -0.20
CA ALA A 76 -7.97 4.83 -0.13
C ALA A 76 -7.11 5.23 -1.34
N ILE A 77 -7.67 5.19 -2.55
CA ILE A 77 -6.98 5.56 -3.79
C ILE A 77 -6.47 7.00 -3.73
N ALA A 78 -7.34 7.95 -3.37
CA ALA A 78 -6.96 9.36 -3.24
C ALA A 78 -5.85 9.57 -2.18
N ARG A 79 -5.85 8.78 -1.11
CA ARG A 79 -4.80 8.82 -0.09
C ARG A 79 -3.48 8.28 -0.61
N MET A 80 -3.48 7.17 -1.34
CA MET A 80 -2.27 6.60 -1.95
C MET A 80 -1.62 7.62 -2.89
N VAL A 81 -2.41 8.26 -3.77
CA VAL A 81 -1.93 9.33 -4.65
C VAL A 81 -1.31 10.48 -3.86
N ARG A 82 -1.96 10.92 -2.78
CA ARG A 82 -1.45 12.01 -1.93
C ARG A 82 -0.10 11.68 -1.28
N ILE A 83 0.17 10.40 -1.01
CA ILE A 83 1.42 9.92 -0.40
C ILE A 83 2.52 9.72 -1.46
N GLY A 84 2.19 9.83 -2.75
CA GLY A 84 3.15 9.71 -3.85
C GLY A 84 3.09 8.38 -4.60
N PHE A 85 2.08 7.54 -4.35
CA PHE A 85 1.86 6.36 -5.17
C PHE A 85 1.43 6.77 -6.59
N GLU A 86 2.02 6.15 -7.59
CA GLU A 86 1.58 6.19 -8.97
C GLU A 86 0.51 5.11 -9.20
N LEU A 87 -0.62 5.48 -9.81
CA LEU A 87 -1.69 4.52 -10.10
C LEU A 87 -1.32 3.65 -11.29
N GLY A 88 -1.39 2.35 -11.09
CA GLY A 88 -1.27 1.32 -12.10
C GLY A 88 -2.62 0.94 -12.75
N PRO A 89 -2.64 -0.14 -13.54
CA PRO A 89 -3.86 -0.63 -14.17
C PRO A 89 -4.85 -1.18 -13.15
N GLU A 90 -6.12 -1.31 -13.56
CA GLU A 90 -7.06 -2.16 -12.83
C GLU A 90 -6.79 -3.62 -13.15
N ILE A 91 -6.91 -4.45 -12.13
CA ILE A 91 -6.79 -5.90 -12.23
C ILE A 91 -8.06 -6.55 -11.69
N ARG A 92 -8.40 -7.71 -12.24
CA ARG A 92 -9.53 -8.51 -11.75
C ARG A 92 -9.01 -9.63 -10.86
N LYS A 93 -9.39 -9.59 -9.60
CA LYS A 93 -9.21 -10.69 -8.64
C LYS A 93 -10.56 -11.39 -8.41
N PRO A 94 -10.59 -12.65 -7.95
CA PRO A 94 -11.85 -13.36 -7.70
C PRO A 94 -12.81 -12.60 -6.78
N GLU A 95 -12.28 -11.85 -5.81
CA GLU A 95 -13.04 -11.15 -4.79
C GLU A 95 -13.38 -9.69 -5.13
N LYS A 96 -12.65 -9.05 -6.05
CA LYS A 96 -12.80 -7.62 -6.39
C LYS A 96 -12.12 -7.23 -7.70
N THR A 97 -12.57 -6.11 -8.29
CA THR A 97 -11.72 -5.31 -9.18
C THR A 97 -10.83 -4.44 -8.31
N ALA A 98 -9.52 -4.56 -8.45
CA ALA A 98 -8.54 -3.79 -7.69
C ALA A 98 -7.82 -2.77 -8.58
N ARG A 99 -7.40 -1.65 -8.00
CA ARG A 99 -6.52 -0.68 -8.65
C ARG A 99 -5.10 -0.89 -8.13
N LEU A 100 -4.18 -1.30 -8.99
CA LEU A 100 -2.76 -1.33 -8.61
C LEU A 100 -2.28 0.10 -8.34
N ALA A 101 -1.39 0.27 -7.36
CA ALA A 101 -0.63 1.49 -7.17
C ALA A 101 0.77 1.15 -6.65
N PHE A 102 1.74 1.98 -7.04
CA PHE A 102 3.16 1.74 -6.81
C PHE A 102 3.83 2.94 -6.17
N LEU A 103 4.64 2.73 -5.14
CA LEU A 103 5.47 3.78 -4.55
C LEU A 103 6.93 3.35 -4.60
N THR A 104 7.78 4.11 -5.28
CA THR A 104 9.21 3.81 -5.38
C THR A 104 10.02 4.58 -4.33
N ARG A 105 11.20 4.07 -3.99
CA ARG A 105 12.20 4.83 -3.21
C ARG A 105 12.49 6.19 -3.81
N ALA A 106 12.70 6.23 -5.13
CA ALA A 106 13.01 7.43 -5.87
C ALA A 106 11.92 8.49 -5.76
N ALA A 107 10.63 8.10 -5.75
CA ALA A 107 9.51 9.01 -5.55
C ALA A 107 9.54 9.71 -4.17
N LEU A 108 10.20 9.10 -3.18
CA LEU A 108 10.42 9.67 -1.84
C LEU A 108 11.81 10.34 -1.68
N GLY A 109 12.62 10.40 -2.73
CA GLY A 109 14.00 10.90 -2.66
C GLY A 109 14.93 10.02 -1.83
N LEU A 110 14.57 8.74 -1.64
CA LEU A 110 15.43 7.74 -1.00
C LEU A 110 16.40 7.17 -2.05
N ALA A 111 17.66 6.99 -1.65
CA ALA A 111 18.67 6.29 -2.44
C ALA A 111 18.38 4.78 -2.52
#